data_AF-A0A553BC43-F1
#
_entry.id   AF-A0A553BC43-F1
#
_cell.length_a   1.000
_cell.length_b   1.000
_cell.length_c   1.000
_cell.angle_alpha   90.00
_cell.angle_beta   90.00
_cell.angle_gamma   90.00
#
_symmetry.space_group_name_H-M   'P 1'
#
loop_
_entity.id
_entity.type
_entity.pdbx_description
1 polymer ?
#
loop_
_entity_poly.entity_id
_entity_poly.type
_entity_poly.pdbx_seq_one_letter_code
_entity_poly.pdbx_strand_id
1 'polypeptide(L)'
;MAIKLNKEESVFRNELLFTADAKAINIDYTMVNLFMLLRHDGIRPKQRNRAGENAFIEIEKLKNAFRVLEEEGSVSGYKEHSDAVEIWLRTNLVNMVNRGNLDKEKISSLRPIHLESYRVRNAQNTRDYFTADQVYLMLGQNPQVKDDLKQFLMEGWDKTTDTISNTRTLDVDSLGILHLIKKVRPGFIESSSTLNQIRPILKDQAELYCDDVRRLLVYKREIPRNVLIDYLKTITSFHLSLYIQKLIYLLPKIVAEGRFDIKDDWSIVLDSTDDFESKISKVAIEDADRMYNSIYDYIKATFQINAVLKKENLEKNNSKHLDRALEVLKNPPNDFDLYFQVLWNNIQSTLDDDEDKELLNSMVKYETTYFDKYIELLVKMRGPYQYKYHVQFIDNLSQKNNERGFIAQGRSKKHPRRFVLGTRLLEALVQIQVLHREGDGFITKSLSIEELTEKIKERYGLIINGLSEPRFEDADLNTHLAFKENVEAFKQKLRQIGFYNDLSDAYILQKIRPRYELK
;
A
#
# COMPACT_ATOMS: atom_id res chain seq x y z
N MET A 1 1.10 -19.64 29.59
CA MET A 1 -0.32 -19.54 29.95
C MET A 1 -0.86 -18.23 29.38
N ALA A 2 -2.07 -18.21 28.84
CA ALA A 2 -2.56 -17.03 28.10
C ALA A 2 -3.74 -16.41 28.84
N ILE A 3 -3.50 -15.28 29.49
CA ILE A 3 -4.55 -14.36 29.92
C ILE A 3 -5.52 -14.19 28.75
N LYS A 4 -6.74 -14.71 28.88
CA LYS A 4 -7.71 -14.74 27.78
C LYS A 4 -8.39 -13.39 27.68
N LEU A 5 -7.84 -12.52 26.84
CA LEU A 5 -8.54 -11.30 26.41
C LEU A 5 -9.86 -11.66 25.72
N ASN A 6 -10.91 -10.88 25.97
CA ASN A 6 -12.18 -11.10 25.30
C ASN A 6 -12.07 -10.81 23.78
N LYS A 7 -13.09 -11.22 23.02
CA LYS A 7 -13.06 -11.12 21.55
C LYS A 7 -12.89 -9.68 21.06
N GLU A 8 -13.48 -8.71 21.75
CA GLU A 8 -13.38 -7.29 21.37
C GLU A 8 -12.00 -6.72 21.66
N GLU A 9 -11.42 -7.06 22.81
CA GLU A 9 -10.05 -6.69 23.23
C GLU A 9 -8.97 -7.27 22.31
N SER A 10 -9.29 -8.38 21.64
CA SER A 10 -8.39 -8.99 20.68
C SER A 10 -8.29 -8.25 19.34
N VAL A 11 -9.21 -7.30 19.05
CA VAL A 11 -9.26 -6.60 17.75
C VAL A 11 -8.36 -5.36 17.77
N PHE A 12 -7.16 -5.50 17.21
CA PHE A 12 -6.22 -4.39 17.02
C PHE A 12 -6.68 -3.38 15.96
N ARG A 13 -7.20 -3.89 14.82
CA ARG A 13 -7.51 -3.06 13.64
C ARG A 13 -8.39 -1.86 14.02
N ASN A 14 -7.99 -0.68 13.57
CA ASN A 14 -8.77 0.54 13.63
C ASN A 14 -8.84 1.17 12.25
N GLU A 15 -9.97 0.95 11.57
CA GLU A 15 -10.19 1.43 10.21
C GLU A 15 -10.27 2.96 10.10
N LEU A 16 -10.46 3.67 11.22
CA LEU A 16 -10.37 5.13 11.25
C LEU A 16 -8.93 5.63 11.12
N LEU A 17 -7.95 4.84 11.55
CA LEU A 17 -6.51 5.18 11.46
C LEU A 17 -5.91 4.64 10.16
N PHE A 18 -6.16 3.35 9.90
CA PHE A 18 -5.67 2.62 8.74
C PHE A 18 -6.54 1.38 8.51
N THR A 19 -7.15 1.27 7.33
CA THR A 19 -8.14 0.20 7.08
C THR A 19 -7.51 -1.18 6.96
N ALA A 20 -6.24 -1.26 6.52
CA ALA A 20 -5.61 -2.54 6.25
C ALA A 20 -5.28 -3.31 7.52
N ASP A 21 -5.54 -4.61 7.51
CA ASP A 21 -5.05 -5.52 8.54
C ASP A 21 -3.63 -5.97 8.16
N ALA A 22 -2.68 -5.78 9.08
CA ALA A 22 -1.28 -6.10 8.84
C ALA A 22 -1.13 -7.60 8.63
N LYS A 23 -1.02 -8.03 7.38
CA LYS A 23 -0.83 -9.42 6.94
C LYS A 23 -0.03 -9.43 5.64
N ALA A 24 0.36 -10.62 5.18
CA ALA A 24 0.95 -10.74 3.85
C ALA A 24 -0.06 -10.31 2.77
N ILE A 25 0.23 -9.21 2.07
CA ILE A 25 -0.58 -8.70 0.96
C ILE A 25 0.11 -8.90 -0.38
N ASN A 26 -0.68 -8.92 -1.45
CA ASN A 26 -0.22 -8.86 -2.83
C ASN A 26 -0.87 -7.62 -3.48
N ILE A 27 -0.05 -6.79 -4.14
CA ILE A 27 -0.53 -5.55 -4.75
C ILE A 27 -1.55 -5.81 -5.87
N ASP A 28 -1.44 -6.91 -6.60
CA ASP A 28 -2.43 -7.27 -7.62
C ASP A 28 -3.81 -7.54 -6.98
N TYR A 29 -3.86 -8.18 -5.81
CA TYR A 29 -5.13 -8.41 -5.11
C TYR A 29 -5.73 -7.11 -4.59
N THR A 30 -4.86 -6.19 -4.15
CA THR A 30 -5.26 -4.84 -3.76
C THR A 30 -5.87 -4.10 -4.94
N MET A 31 -5.23 -4.12 -6.11
CA MET A 31 -5.76 -3.46 -7.32
C MET A 31 -7.08 -4.08 -7.78
N VAL A 32 -7.19 -5.42 -7.81
CA VAL A 32 -8.44 -6.10 -8.18
C VAL A 32 -9.59 -5.72 -7.24
N ASN A 33 -9.34 -5.67 -5.93
CA ASN A 33 -10.36 -5.24 -4.96
C ASN A 33 -10.64 -3.73 -5.03
N LEU A 34 -9.64 -2.90 -5.35
CA LEU A 34 -9.83 -1.47 -5.59
C LEU A 34 -10.76 -1.23 -6.77
N PHE A 35 -10.61 -1.99 -7.86
CA PHE A 35 -11.46 -1.85 -9.03
C PHE A 35 -12.92 -2.16 -8.73
N MET A 36 -13.17 -3.14 -7.86
CA MET A 36 -14.52 -3.41 -7.33
C MET A 36 -15.05 -2.20 -6.54
N LEU A 37 -14.24 -1.61 -5.65
CA LEU A 37 -14.66 -0.43 -4.88
C LEU A 37 -14.91 0.79 -5.77
N LEU A 38 -14.07 1.04 -6.77
CA LEU A 38 -14.25 2.10 -7.75
C LEU A 38 -15.53 1.88 -8.59
N ARG A 39 -15.83 0.63 -8.94
CA ARG A 39 -17.00 0.27 -9.72
C ARG A 39 -18.31 0.47 -8.96
N HIS A 40 -18.30 0.21 -7.66
CA HIS A 40 -19.47 0.21 -6.77
C HIS A 40 -19.39 1.30 -5.69
N ASP A 41 -18.66 2.38 -5.97
CA ASP A 41 -18.62 3.60 -5.15
C ASP A 41 -18.39 3.36 -3.64
N GLY A 42 -17.41 2.49 -3.34
CA GLY A 42 -17.00 2.16 -1.97
C GLY A 42 -17.73 0.96 -1.36
N ILE A 43 -18.62 0.30 -2.12
CA ILE A 43 -19.33 -0.92 -1.69
C ILE A 43 -18.55 -2.16 -2.16
N ARG A 44 -18.46 -3.18 -1.29
CA ARG A 44 -17.87 -4.49 -1.62
C ARG A 44 -18.98 -5.54 -1.82
N PRO A 45 -19.57 -5.64 -3.03
CA PRO A 45 -20.60 -6.63 -3.27
C PRO A 45 -20.07 -8.06 -3.07
N LYS A 46 -20.92 -8.93 -2.53
CA LYS A 46 -20.57 -10.34 -2.34
C LYS A 46 -20.88 -11.12 -3.61
N GLN A 47 -19.92 -11.90 -4.07
CA GLN A 47 -20.13 -12.80 -5.21
C GLN A 47 -21.17 -13.86 -4.81
N ARG A 48 -22.21 -14.02 -5.63
CA ARG A 48 -23.27 -15.00 -5.44
C ARG A 48 -22.87 -16.33 -6.06
N ASN A 49 -23.00 -17.40 -5.29
CA ASN A 49 -22.95 -18.76 -5.83
C ASN A 49 -24.35 -19.10 -6.36
N ARG A 50 -24.46 -19.54 -7.62
CA ARG A 50 -25.70 -20.16 -8.12
C ARG A 50 -25.85 -21.53 -7.47
N ALA A 51 -27.08 -21.94 -7.16
CA ALA A 51 -27.33 -23.27 -6.59
C ALA A 51 -26.83 -24.36 -7.57
N GLY A 52 -25.97 -25.26 -7.09
CA GLY A 52 -25.38 -26.34 -7.88
C GLY A 52 -24.14 -25.99 -8.71
N GLU A 53 -23.74 -24.72 -8.81
CA GLU A 53 -22.48 -24.34 -9.48
C GLU A 53 -21.36 -24.09 -8.47
N ASN A 54 -20.19 -24.70 -8.71
CA ASN A 54 -18.98 -24.28 -8.02
C ASN A 54 -18.63 -22.86 -8.51
N ALA A 55 -18.74 -21.87 -7.61
CA ALA A 55 -18.37 -20.49 -7.93
C ALA A 55 -16.85 -20.30 -8.11
N PHE A 56 -16.07 -21.34 -7.77
CA PHE A 56 -14.64 -21.37 -8.00
C PHE A 56 -14.33 -21.35 -9.50
N ILE A 57 -13.44 -20.44 -9.90
CA ILE A 57 -13.04 -20.23 -11.28
C ILE A 57 -11.73 -21.00 -11.52
N GLU A 58 -11.79 -21.96 -12.43
CA GLU A 58 -10.67 -22.79 -12.85
C GLU A 58 -10.25 -22.43 -14.29
N ILE A 59 -9.04 -22.84 -14.67
CA ILE A 59 -8.50 -22.55 -16.00
C ILE A 59 -9.38 -23.14 -17.11
N GLU A 60 -9.94 -24.34 -16.88
CA GLU A 60 -10.86 -25.00 -17.82
C GLU A 60 -12.13 -24.19 -18.08
N LYS A 61 -12.62 -23.43 -17.09
CA LYS A 61 -13.76 -22.53 -17.30
C LYS A 61 -13.41 -21.38 -18.24
N LEU A 62 -12.18 -20.88 -18.19
CA LEU A 62 -11.70 -19.82 -19.09
C LEU A 62 -11.41 -20.36 -20.49
N LYS A 63 -10.82 -21.55 -20.60
CA LYS A 63 -10.63 -22.28 -21.86
C LYS A 63 -11.95 -22.53 -22.58
N ASN A 64 -12.95 -23.02 -21.85
CA ASN A 64 -14.31 -23.19 -22.39
C ASN A 64 -14.92 -21.85 -22.87
N ALA A 65 -14.64 -20.73 -22.19
CA ALA A 65 -15.10 -19.42 -22.65
C ALA A 65 -14.50 -19.04 -24.00
N PHE A 66 -13.21 -19.30 -24.24
CA PHE A 66 -12.57 -19.08 -25.55
C PHE A 66 -13.11 -20.00 -26.65
N ARG A 67 -13.40 -21.27 -26.32
CA ARG A 67 -14.07 -22.19 -27.27
C ARG A 67 -15.40 -21.63 -27.75
N VAL A 68 -16.23 -21.14 -26.83
CA VAL A 68 -17.54 -20.56 -27.15
C VAL A 68 -17.38 -19.26 -27.94
N LEU A 69 -16.40 -18.42 -27.60
CA LEU A 69 -16.12 -17.20 -28.35
C LEU A 69 -15.72 -17.48 -29.80
N GLU A 70 -15.01 -18.58 -30.06
CA GLU A 70 -14.66 -19.01 -31.41
C GLU A 70 -15.87 -19.53 -32.18
N GLU A 71 -16.75 -20.30 -31.54
CA GLU A 71 -18.00 -20.78 -32.13
C GLU A 71 -18.94 -19.63 -32.53
N GLU A 72 -18.89 -18.52 -31.80
CA GLU A 72 -19.62 -17.29 -32.11
C GLU A 72 -18.90 -16.38 -33.13
N GLY A 73 -17.72 -16.77 -33.61
CA GLY A 73 -16.92 -15.98 -34.55
C GLY A 73 -16.31 -14.70 -33.95
N SER A 74 -16.27 -14.56 -32.62
CA SER A 74 -15.64 -13.41 -31.94
C SER A 74 -14.11 -13.51 -31.88
N VAL A 75 -13.57 -14.74 -31.95
CA VAL A 75 -12.14 -15.04 -32.02
C VAL A 75 -11.93 -16.19 -33.01
N SER A 76 -10.69 -16.44 -33.42
CA SER A 76 -10.34 -17.55 -34.33
C SER A 76 -8.99 -18.17 -33.94
N GLY A 77 -8.83 -19.47 -34.21
CA GLY A 77 -7.58 -20.21 -33.99
C GLY A 77 -7.45 -20.83 -32.59
N TYR A 78 -8.49 -20.76 -31.75
CA TYR A 78 -8.45 -21.34 -30.40
C TYR A 78 -8.43 -22.87 -30.46
N LYS A 79 -9.32 -23.49 -31.25
CA LYS A 79 -9.37 -24.96 -31.42
C LYS A 79 -8.05 -25.53 -31.95
N GLU A 80 -7.37 -24.80 -32.83
CA GLU A 80 -6.09 -25.20 -33.43
C GLU A 80 -4.89 -24.97 -32.49
N HIS A 81 -4.97 -23.98 -31.60
CA HIS A 81 -3.85 -23.54 -30.76
C HIS A 81 -4.22 -23.41 -29.27
N SER A 82 -5.04 -24.33 -28.76
CA SER A 82 -5.58 -24.24 -27.40
C SER A 82 -4.50 -24.21 -26.30
N ASP A 83 -3.38 -24.92 -26.49
CA ASP A 83 -2.24 -24.91 -25.57
C ASP A 83 -1.57 -23.54 -25.50
N ALA A 84 -1.41 -22.86 -26.65
CA ALA A 84 -0.84 -21.51 -26.70
C ALA A 84 -1.75 -20.50 -25.99
N VAL A 85 -3.06 -20.64 -26.14
CA VAL A 85 -4.05 -19.81 -25.44
C VAL A 85 -4.01 -20.05 -23.94
N GLU A 86 -3.84 -21.30 -23.48
CA GLU A 86 -3.66 -21.59 -22.06
C GLU A 86 -2.40 -20.91 -21.49
N ILE A 87 -1.27 -20.97 -22.21
CA ILE A 87 -0.03 -20.29 -21.80
C ILE A 87 -0.25 -18.77 -21.72
N TRP A 88 -0.92 -18.18 -22.71
CA TRP A 88 -1.25 -16.75 -22.71
C TRP A 88 -2.19 -16.38 -21.56
N LEU A 89 -3.24 -17.18 -21.30
CA LEU A 89 -4.14 -16.99 -20.16
C LEU A 89 -3.35 -16.93 -18.85
N ARG A 90 -2.52 -17.95 -18.60
CA ARG A 90 -1.72 -18.09 -17.36
C ARG A 90 -0.67 -16.99 -17.22
N THR A 91 -0.17 -16.45 -18.33
CA THR A 91 0.95 -15.49 -18.33
C THR A 91 0.51 -14.04 -18.38
N ASN A 92 -0.62 -13.72 -19.02
CA ASN A 92 -1.04 -12.35 -19.31
C ASN A 92 -2.39 -11.99 -18.70
N LEU A 93 -3.32 -12.94 -18.60
CA LEU A 93 -4.71 -12.61 -18.27
C LEU A 93 -5.11 -12.94 -16.83
N VAL A 94 -4.48 -13.94 -16.19
CA VAL A 94 -4.80 -14.32 -14.80
C VAL A 94 -3.64 -14.12 -13.83
N ASN A 95 -4.01 -13.95 -12.56
CA ASN A 95 -3.14 -14.09 -11.40
C ASN A 95 -3.36 -15.44 -10.75
N MET A 96 -2.30 -16.13 -10.37
CA MET A 96 -2.36 -17.46 -9.75
C MET A 96 -1.73 -17.43 -8.35
N VAL A 97 -2.23 -18.30 -7.45
CA VAL A 97 -1.60 -18.63 -6.16
C VAL A 97 -0.91 -19.98 -6.26
N ASN A 98 0.14 -20.18 -5.47
CA ASN A 98 0.97 -21.41 -5.47
C ASN A 98 1.50 -21.77 -6.87
N ARG A 99 1.88 -20.76 -7.67
CA ARG A 99 2.37 -20.97 -9.03
C ARG A 99 3.55 -21.94 -9.05
N GLY A 100 3.51 -22.93 -9.94
CA GLY A 100 4.52 -23.97 -10.04
C GLY A 100 4.34 -25.16 -9.07
N ASN A 101 3.35 -25.12 -8.19
CA ASN A 101 2.91 -26.28 -7.41
C ASN A 101 1.64 -26.85 -8.06
N LEU A 102 1.79 -27.83 -8.94
CA LEU A 102 0.70 -28.36 -9.79
C LEU A 102 -0.55 -28.77 -8.98
N ASP A 103 -0.38 -29.32 -7.77
CA ASP A 103 -1.51 -29.78 -6.94
C ASP A 103 -2.25 -28.65 -6.21
N LYS A 104 -1.58 -27.52 -5.99
CA LYS A 104 -2.10 -26.39 -5.19
C LYS A 104 -2.31 -25.12 -6.00
N GLU A 105 -1.87 -25.11 -7.24
CA GLU A 105 -1.96 -23.97 -8.13
C GLU A 105 -3.42 -23.66 -8.43
N LYS A 106 -3.80 -22.41 -8.18
CA LYS A 106 -5.18 -21.98 -8.33
C LYS A 106 -5.22 -20.58 -8.92
N ILE A 107 -6.26 -20.31 -9.71
CA ILE A 107 -6.55 -18.94 -10.13
C ILE A 107 -6.96 -18.14 -8.88
N SER A 108 -6.43 -16.93 -8.78
CA SER A 108 -6.90 -15.94 -7.82
C SER A 108 -7.87 -14.98 -8.51
N SER A 109 -7.50 -14.37 -9.63
CA SER A 109 -8.28 -13.34 -10.31
C SER A 109 -7.79 -13.14 -11.74
N LEU A 110 -8.53 -12.39 -12.56
CA LEU A 110 -7.92 -11.75 -13.73
C LEU A 110 -6.88 -10.72 -13.29
N ARG A 111 -5.90 -10.44 -14.16
CA ARG A 111 -4.97 -9.34 -13.94
C ARG A 111 -5.73 -8.01 -13.89
N PRO A 112 -5.31 -7.07 -13.02
CA PRO A 112 -5.97 -5.78 -12.86
C PRO A 112 -5.59 -4.81 -13.99
N ILE A 113 -5.99 -5.12 -15.22
CA ILE A 113 -5.73 -4.29 -16.43
C ILE A 113 -6.94 -3.41 -16.78
N HIS A 114 -8.16 -3.91 -16.49
CA HIS A 114 -9.41 -3.22 -16.77
C HIS A 114 -10.30 -3.20 -15.51
N LEU A 115 -11.16 -2.18 -15.36
CA LEU A 115 -12.00 -1.99 -14.18
C LEU A 115 -12.84 -3.23 -13.87
N GLU A 116 -13.31 -3.95 -14.89
CA GLU A 116 -14.17 -5.12 -14.73
C GLU A 116 -13.41 -6.42 -14.39
N SER A 117 -12.07 -6.39 -14.26
CA SER A 117 -11.26 -7.58 -13.93
C SER A 117 -11.68 -8.26 -12.62
N TYR A 118 -12.24 -7.52 -11.66
CA TYR A 118 -12.72 -8.10 -10.38
C TYR A 118 -13.88 -9.08 -10.54
N ARG A 119 -14.58 -9.07 -11.68
CA ARG A 119 -15.70 -9.99 -11.92
C ARG A 119 -15.22 -11.43 -11.89
N VAL A 120 -14.06 -11.72 -12.47
CA VAL A 120 -13.52 -13.08 -12.53
C VAL A 120 -12.46 -13.22 -11.44
N ARG A 121 -12.89 -13.65 -10.26
CA ARG A 121 -12.00 -13.92 -9.11
C ARG A 121 -12.50 -15.04 -8.22
N ASN A 122 -11.56 -15.58 -7.46
CA ASN A 122 -11.79 -16.49 -6.35
C ASN A 122 -11.53 -15.72 -5.05
N ALA A 123 -12.57 -15.16 -4.45
CA ALA A 123 -12.44 -14.23 -3.31
C ALA A 123 -11.59 -14.75 -2.14
N GLN A 124 -11.58 -16.07 -1.89
CA GLN A 124 -10.73 -16.69 -0.86
C GLN A 124 -9.23 -16.60 -1.17
N ASN A 125 -8.86 -16.57 -2.46
CA ASN A 125 -7.49 -16.48 -2.97
C ASN A 125 -7.08 -15.06 -3.37
N THR A 126 -7.97 -14.06 -3.24
CA THR A 126 -7.74 -12.65 -3.59
C THR A 126 -7.97 -11.75 -2.39
N ARG A 127 -7.60 -12.22 -1.19
CA ARG A 127 -7.70 -11.41 0.03
C ARG A 127 -6.62 -10.34 0.02
N ASP A 128 -7.04 -9.09 0.10
CA ASP A 128 -6.19 -7.90 0.24
C ASP A 128 -6.17 -7.38 1.68
N TYR A 129 -6.87 -8.03 2.60
CA TYR A 129 -6.95 -7.64 4.01
C TYR A 129 -7.34 -6.17 4.20
N PHE A 130 -8.30 -5.69 3.41
CA PHE A 130 -8.81 -4.31 3.44
C PHE A 130 -7.79 -3.24 3.04
N THR A 131 -6.69 -3.63 2.38
CA THR A 131 -5.70 -2.68 1.84
C THR A 131 -6.29 -1.82 0.73
N ALA A 132 -7.17 -2.37 -0.12
CA ALA A 132 -7.79 -1.56 -1.18
C ALA A 132 -8.79 -0.53 -0.63
N ASP A 133 -9.32 -0.74 0.58
CA ASP A 133 -10.16 0.26 1.24
C ASP A 133 -9.32 1.51 1.53
N GLN A 134 -8.08 1.36 2.01
CA GLN A 134 -7.18 2.47 2.27
C GLN A 134 -6.87 3.23 0.97
N VAL A 135 -6.59 2.50 -0.12
CA VAL A 135 -6.33 3.14 -1.42
C VAL A 135 -7.55 3.91 -1.91
N TYR A 136 -8.74 3.33 -1.79
CA TYR A 136 -10.00 3.99 -2.13
C TYR A 136 -10.21 5.27 -1.31
N LEU A 137 -9.94 5.22 0.00
CA LEU A 137 -10.02 6.37 0.89
C LEU A 137 -9.00 7.46 0.53
N MET A 138 -7.77 7.08 0.18
CA MET A 138 -6.75 8.04 -0.26
C MET A 138 -7.17 8.74 -1.56
N LEU A 139 -7.66 8.00 -2.56
CA LEU A 139 -8.25 8.58 -3.79
C LEU A 139 -9.44 9.49 -3.50
N GLY A 140 -10.16 9.24 -2.41
CA GLY A 140 -11.28 10.07 -1.95
C GLY A 140 -10.90 11.52 -1.62
N GLN A 141 -9.62 11.83 -1.39
CA GLN A 141 -9.17 13.22 -1.20
C GLN A 141 -9.32 14.06 -2.46
N ASN A 142 -9.23 13.46 -3.64
CA ASN A 142 -9.45 14.14 -4.91
C ASN A 142 -10.46 13.38 -5.77
N PRO A 143 -11.76 13.71 -5.65
CA PRO A 143 -12.82 13.03 -6.40
C PRO A 143 -12.62 13.04 -7.91
N GLN A 144 -12.08 14.14 -8.47
CA GLN A 144 -11.80 14.24 -9.90
C GLN A 144 -10.76 13.21 -10.35
N VAL A 145 -9.64 13.10 -9.62
CA VAL A 145 -8.60 12.10 -9.95
C VAL A 145 -9.13 10.67 -9.82
N LYS A 146 -9.94 10.41 -8.79
CA LYS A 146 -10.60 9.11 -8.61
C LYS A 146 -11.48 8.77 -9.81
N ASP A 147 -12.25 9.73 -10.30
CA ASP A 147 -13.12 9.57 -11.46
C ASP A 147 -12.33 9.44 -12.77
N ASP A 148 -11.26 10.21 -12.95
CA ASP A 148 -10.36 10.11 -14.11
C ASP A 148 -9.70 8.72 -14.18
N LEU A 149 -9.25 8.20 -13.03
CA LEU A 149 -8.72 6.83 -12.93
C LEU A 149 -9.80 5.80 -13.28
N LYS A 150 -11.01 5.95 -12.72
CA LYS A 150 -12.15 5.07 -13.00
C LYS A 150 -12.51 5.07 -14.49
N GLN A 151 -12.53 6.24 -15.13
CA GLN A 151 -12.79 6.40 -16.57
C GLN A 151 -11.72 5.72 -17.42
N PHE A 152 -10.44 5.97 -17.13
CA PHE A 152 -9.33 5.30 -17.81
C PHE A 152 -9.44 3.77 -17.72
N LEU A 153 -9.71 3.25 -16.52
CA LEU A 153 -9.84 1.81 -16.29
C LEU A 153 -11.06 1.19 -17.00
N MET A 154 -12.07 1.98 -17.37
CA MET A 154 -13.29 1.54 -18.06
C MET A 154 -13.23 1.59 -19.59
N GLU A 155 -12.22 2.23 -20.18
CA GLU A 155 -12.15 2.37 -21.63
C GLU A 155 -12.23 0.99 -22.31
N GLY A 156 -13.03 0.91 -23.37
CA GLY A 156 -13.26 -0.34 -24.10
C GLY A 156 -14.51 -1.10 -23.67
N TRP A 157 -15.21 -0.68 -22.63
CA TRP A 157 -16.43 -1.33 -22.16
C TRP A 157 -17.64 -0.39 -22.12
N ASP A 158 -18.68 -0.70 -22.89
CA ASP A 158 -19.98 -0.03 -22.78
C ASP A 158 -20.83 -0.72 -21.72
N LYS A 159 -21.11 0.00 -20.64
CA LYS A 159 -21.91 -0.49 -19.51
C LYS A 159 -23.41 -0.59 -19.81
N THR A 160 -23.91 0.19 -20.77
CA THR A 160 -25.34 0.24 -21.10
C THR A 160 -25.74 -0.96 -21.93
N THR A 161 -24.91 -1.28 -22.93
CA THR A 161 -25.14 -2.40 -23.85
C THR A 161 -24.45 -3.68 -23.40
N ASP A 162 -23.56 -3.61 -22.40
CA ASP A 162 -22.75 -4.75 -21.92
C ASP A 162 -21.89 -5.36 -23.05
N THR A 163 -21.38 -4.48 -23.92
CA THR A 163 -20.56 -4.82 -25.10
C THR A 163 -19.19 -4.15 -25.09
N ILE A 164 -18.24 -4.77 -25.77
CA ILE A 164 -16.91 -4.19 -26.02
C ILE A 164 -17.06 -3.06 -27.04
N SER A 165 -16.56 -1.88 -26.70
CA SER A 165 -16.48 -0.72 -27.59
C SER A 165 -15.04 -0.51 -28.05
N ASN A 166 -14.84 0.14 -29.20
CA ASN A 166 -13.53 0.52 -29.73
C ASN A 166 -12.47 -0.60 -29.73
N THR A 167 -12.81 -1.75 -30.31
CA THR A 167 -11.90 -2.92 -30.39
C THR A 167 -10.57 -2.64 -31.08
N ARG A 168 -10.50 -1.64 -31.96
CA ARG A 168 -9.29 -1.31 -32.73
C ARG A 168 -8.20 -0.58 -31.93
N THR A 169 -8.52 -0.02 -30.78
CA THR A 169 -7.57 0.78 -29.97
C THR A 169 -7.14 0.08 -28.68
N LEU A 170 -7.75 -1.06 -28.35
CA LEU A 170 -7.42 -1.84 -27.17
C LEU A 170 -6.28 -2.81 -27.48
N ASP A 171 -5.35 -2.96 -26.54
CA ASP A 171 -4.33 -3.99 -26.64
C ASP A 171 -4.93 -5.40 -26.48
N VAL A 172 -4.18 -6.41 -26.93
CA VAL A 172 -4.62 -7.81 -26.98
C VAL A 172 -4.97 -8.34 -25.58
N ASP A 173 -4.25 -7.94 -24.54
CA ASP A 173 -4.50 -8.42 -23.17
C ASP A 173 -5.79 -7.81 -22.60
N SER A 174 -6.01 -6.51 -22.84
CA SER A 174 -7.27 -5.83 -22.49
C SER A 174 -8.47 -6.46 -23.19
N LEU A 175 -8.38 -6.71 -24.50
CA LEU A 175 -9.42 -7.40 -25.26
C LEU A 175 -9.68 -8.81 -24.71
N GLY A 176 -8.63 -9.56 -24.42
CA GLY A 176 -8.72 -10.90 -23.82
C GLY A 176 -9.50 -10.89 -22.50
N ILE A 177 -9.21 -9.94 -21.61
CA ILE A 177 -9.93 -9.75 -20.36
C ILE A 177 -11.41 -9.42 -20.59
N LEU A 178 -11.73 -8.50 -21.51
CA LEU A 178 -13.11 -8.10 -21.79
C LEU A 178 -13.93 -9.25 -22.38
N HIS A 179 -13.33 -10.04 -23.28
CA HIS A 179 -13.96 -11.24 -23.84
C HIS A 179 -14.26 -12.28 -22.76
N LEU A 180 -13.33 -12.53 -21.83
CA LEU A 180 -13.55 -13.41 -20.68
C LEU A 180 -14.69 -12.91 -19.79
N ILE A 181 -14.73 -11.62 -19.47
CA ILE A 181 -15.77 -11.01 -18.62
C ILE A 181 -17.16 -11.11 -19.26
N LYS A 182 -17.25 -10.98 -20.59
CA LYS A 182 -18.51 -11.15 -21.32
C LYS A 182 -19.10 -12.55 -21.14
N LYS A 183 -18.25 -13.58 -21.04
CA LYS A 183 -18.63 -14.99 -20.91
C LYS A 183 -18.75 -15.47 -19.48
N VAL A 184 -17.91 -14.98 -18.58
CA VAL A 184 -17.90 -15.36 -17.18
C VAL A 184 -18.62 -14.29 -16.37
N ARG A 185 -19.91 -14.52 -16.10
CA ARG A 185 -20.79 -13.58 -15.39
C ARG A 185 -21.17 -14.11 -14.00
N PRO A 186 -20.35 -13.87 -12.96
CA PRO A 186 -20.78 -14.14 -11.61
C PRO A 186 -21.88 -13.15 -11.20
N GLY A 187 -22.84 -13.64 -10.42
CA GLY A 187 -23.82 -12.78 -9.77
C GLY A 187 -23.18 -12.03 -8.60
N PHE A 188 -23.74 -10.89 -8.25
CA PHE A 188 -23.35 -10.10 -7.09
C PHE A 188 -24.58 -9.79 -6.24
N ILE A 189 -24.39 -9.73 -4.93
CA ILE A 189 -25.40 -9.29 -3.96
C ILE A 189 -24.84 -8.03 -3.29
N GLU A 190 -25.67 -7.01 -3.22
CA GLU A 190 -25.33 -5.76 -2.53
C GLU A 190 -24.99 -5.99 -1.06
N SER A 191 -24.13 -5.14 -0.53
CA SER A 191 -23.72 -5.13 0.86
C SER A 191 -23.76 -3.71 1.39
N SER A 192 -24.01 -3.55 2.68
CA SER A 192 -23.85 -2.25 3.35
C SER A 192 -22.36 -1.94 3.49
N SER A 193 -21.98 -0.67 3.29
CA SER A 193 -20.63 -0.18 3.52
C SER A 193 -20.68 1.16 4.24
N THR A 194 -19.87 1.31 5.28
CA THR A 194 -19.63 2.59 5.98
C THR A 194 -18.34 3.26 5.51
N LEU A 195 -17.63 2.69 4.52
CA LEU A 195 -16.30 3.13 4.11
C LEU A 195 -16.26 4.64 3.77
N ASN A 196 -17.28 5.16 3.08
CA ASN A 196 -17.34 6.57 2.68
C ASN A 196 -17.50 7.56 3.86
N GLN A 197 -17.75 7.08 5.08
CA GLN A 197 -17.78 7.91 6.30
C GLN A 197 -16.40 8.04 6.95
N ILE A 198 -15.42 7.26 6.48
CA ILE A 198 -14.04 7.26 6.96
C ILE A 198 -13.22 8.20 6.07
N ARG A 199 -12.27 8.92 6.68
CA ARG A 199 -11.29 9.79 6.03
C ARG A 199 -9.87 9.38 6.46
N PRO A 200 -8.90 9.35 5.53
CA PRO A 200 -7.48 9.24 5.86
C PRO A 200 -7.06 10.32 6.85
N ILE A 201 -6.30 9.92 7.87
CA ILE A 201 -5.77 10.86 8.88
C ILE A 201 -4.53 11.60 8.37
N LEU A 202 -3.72 10.97 7.50
CA LEU A 202 -2.62 11.64 6.80
C LEU A 202 -3.12 12.20 5.46
N LYS A 203 -3.82 13.34 5.52
CA LYS A 203 -4.47 13.96 4.35
C LYS A 203 -3.47 14.33 3.27
N ASP A 204 -2.37 14.99 3.64
CA ASP A 204 -1.35 15.44 2.70
C ASP A 204 -0.70 14.27 1.96
N GLN A 205 -0.46 13.14 2.65
CA GLN A 205 0.04 11.91 2.02
C GLN A 205 -0.95 11.31 1.02
N ALA A 206 -2.26 11.41 1.30
CA ALA A 206 -3.32 10.93 0.42
C ALA A 206 -3.54 11.87 -0.79
N GLU A 207 -3.45 13.19 -0.58
CA GLU A 207 -3.45 14.18 -1.66
C GLU A 207 -2.25 14.01 -2.58
N LEU A 208 -1.07 13.77 -2.00
CA LEU A 208 0.15 13.47 -2.75
C LEU A 208 -0.01 12.23 -3.64
N TYR A 209 -0.60 11.15 -3.10
CA TYR A 209 -0.91 9.97 -3.90
C TYR A 209 -1.85 10.31 -5.06
N CYS A 210 -2.88 11.12 -4.82
CA CYS A 210 -3.77 11.58 -5.90
C CYS A 210 -3.03 12.38 -6.98
N ASP A 211 -2.12 13.28 -6.60
CA ASP A 211 -1.33 14.04 -7.56
C ASP A 211 -0.40 13.13 -8.39
N ASP A 212 0.20 12.10 -7.78
CA ASP A 212 0.98 11.08 -8.50
C ASP A 212 0.12 10.24 -9.46
N VAL A 213 -1.08 9.83 -9.06
CA VAL A 213 -2.03 9.17 -9.97
C VAL A 213 -2.38 10.08 -11.13
N ARG A 214 -2.71 11.35 -10.86
CA ARG A 214 -3.05 12.35 -11.90
C ARG A 214 -1.92 12.50 -12.91
N ARG A 215 -0.69 12.64 -12.44
CA ARG A 215 0.53 12.76 -13.28
C ARG A 215 0.73 11.55 -14.17
N LEU A 216 0.58 10.33 -13.63
CA LEU A 216 0.69 9.12 -14.44
C LEU A 216 -0.41 9.00 -15.49
N LEU A 217 -1.65 9.40 -15.18
CA LEU A 217 -2.76 9.36 -16.13
C LEU A 217 -2.58 10.30 -17.34
N VAL A 218 -1.68 11.28 -17.26
CA VAL A 218 -1.33 12.12 -18.42
C VAL A 218 -0.75 11.26 -19.54
N TYR A 219 0.00 10.21 -19.22
CA TYR A 219 0.62 9.32 -20.19
C TYR A 219 -0.34 8.29 -20.80
N LYS A 220 -1.64 8.28 -20.46
CA LYS A 220 -2.60 7.22 -20.85
C LYS A 220 -2.74 6.98 -22.36
N ARG A 221 -2.34 7.95 -23.20
CA ARG A 221 -2.31 7.83 -24.66
C ARG A 221 -0.93 7.64 -25.26
N GLU A 222 0.12 7.89 -24.47
CA GLU A 222 1.52 7.85 -24.91
C GLU A 222 2.18 6.50 -24.60
N ILE A 223 1.68 5.76 -23.61
CA ILE A 223 2.24 4.46 -23.21
C ILE A 223 1.20 3.35 -23.22
N PRO A 224 1.62 2.09 -23.45
CA PRO A 224 0.72 0.95 -23.37
C PRO A 224 0.07 0.85 -21.99
N ARG A 225 -1.23 0.51 -21.97
CA ARG A 225 -2.02 0.38 -20.75
C ARG A 225 -1.36 -0.49 -19.69
N ASN A 226 -0.81 -1.65 -20.08
CA ASN A 226 -0.11 -2.54 -19.15
C ASN A 226 1.08 -1.87 -18.45
N VAL A 227 1.82 -1.01 -19.15
CA VAL A 227 2.95 -0.27 -18.57
C VAL A 227 2.44 0.78 -17.58
N LEU A 228 1.38 1.51 -17.93
CA LEU A 228 0.76 2.49 -17.03
C LEU A 228 0.18 1.83 -15.78
N ILE A 229 -0.49 0.69 -15.92
CA ILE A 229 -1.01 -0.12 -14.80
C ILE A 229 0.13 -0.57 -13.88
N ASP A 230 1.28 -0.96 -14.43
CA ASP A 230 2.46 -1.34 -13.66
C ASP A 230 3.08 -0.16 -12.90
N TYR A 231 3.07 1.05 -13.48
CA TYR A 231 3.44 2.26 -12.74
C TYR A 231 2.44 2.55 -11.62
N LEU A 232 1.13 2.47 -11.89
CA LEU A 232 0.07 2.66 -10.89
C LEU A 232 0.20 1.66 -9.73
N LYS A 233 0.50 0.39 -10.01
CA LYS A 233 0.80 -0.62 -8.97
C LYS A 233 2.01 -0.22 -8.13
N THR A 234 3.10 0.17 -8.79
CA THR A 234 4.35 0.57 -8.13
C THR A 234 4.10 1.74 -7.18
N ILE A 235 3.48 2.83 -7.66
CA ILE A 235 3.20 3.99 -6.81
C ILE A 235 2.15 3.70 -5.74
N THR A 236 1.15 2.87 -6.01
CA THR A 236 0.14 2.51 -5.00
C THR A 236 0.77 1.74 -3.83
N SER A 237 1.63 0.75 -4.14
CA SER A 237 2.38 0.02 -3.10
C SER A 237 3.31 0.95 -2.33
N PHE A 238 4.01 1.84 -3.04
CA PHE A 238 4.92 2.82 -2.46
C PHE A 238 4.20 3.79 -1.52
N HIS A 239 3.09 4.42 -1.94
CA HIS A 239 2.32 5.34 -1.11
C HIS A 239 1.67 4.67 0.09
N LEU A 240 1.19 3.44 -0.04
CA LEU A 240 0.70 2.67 1.10
C LEU A 240 1.82 2.42 2.12
N SER A 241 3.03 2.11 1.64
CA SER A 241 4.19 1.92 2.51
C SER A 241 4.60 3.21 3.21
N LEU A 242 4.67 4.32 2.49
CA LEU A 242 4.92 5.64 3.09
C LEU A 242 3.84 5.98 4.11
N TYR A 243 2.56 5.73 3.80
CA TYR A 243 1.46 6.01 4.72
C TYR A 243 1.61 5.26 6.04
N ILE A 244 1.86 3.94 6.01
CA ILE A 244 2.01 3.18 7.26
C ILE A 244 3.30 3.54 8.02
N GLN A 245 4.40 3.83 7.34
CA GLN A 245 5.65 4.25 7.99
C GLN A 245 5.53 5.64 8.64
N LYS A 246 4.91 6.59 7.95
CA LYS A 246 4.55 7.90 8.53
C LYS A 246 3.58 7.74 9.67
N LEU A 247 2.59 6.85 9.56
CA LEU A 247 1.65 6.58 10.64
C LEU A 247 2.34 6.00 11.88
N ILE A 248 3.31 5.09 11.69
CA ILE A 248 4.12 4.54 12.78
C ILE A 248 4.87 5.64 13.54
N TYR A 249 5.37 6.63 12.80
CA TYR A 249 6.12 7.75 13.34
C TYR A 249 5.25 8.85 13.97
N LEU A 250 4.12 9.18 13.32
CA LEU A 250 3.29 10.34 13.66
C LEU A 250 2.18 10.01 14.66
N LEU A 251 1.62 8.79 14.66
CA LEU A 251 0.49 8.47 15.53
C LEU A 251 0.81 8.61 17.03
N PRO A 252 1.97 8.15 17.54
CA PRO A 252 2.33 8.38 18.94
C PRO A 252 2.43 9.88 19.28
N LYS A 253 2.95 10.70 18.36
CA LYS A 253 3.00 12.16 18.52
C LYS A 253 1.61 12.79 18.53
N ILE A 254 0.71 12.34 17.64
CA ILE A 254 -0.70 12.78 17.58
C ILE A 254 -1.40 12.49 18.91
N VAL A 255 -1.19 11.31 19.49
CA VAL A 255 -1.76 10.94 20.79
C VAL A 255 -1.20 11.82 21.91
N ALA A 256 0.11 12.07 21.93
CA ALA A 256 0.74 12.93 22.95
C ALA A 256 0.26 14.40 22.87
N GLU A 257 0.12 14.93 21.66
CA GLU A 257 -0.37 16.30 21.41
C GLU A 257 -1.90 16.42 21.58
N GLY A 258 -2.65 15.33 21.37
CA GLY A 258 -4.11 15.32 21.41
C GLY A 258 -4.78 15.90 20.16
N ARG A 259 -4.07 15.97 19.03
CA ARG A 259 -4.58 16.55 17.77
C ARG A 259 -3.87 15.96 16.55
N PHE A 260 -4.57 15.94 15.41
CA PHE A 260 -4.02 15.47 14.12
C PHE A 260 -3.09 16.46 13.44
N ASP A 261 -3.26 17.76 13.70
CA ASP A 261 -2.45 18.83 13.12
C ASP A 261 -1.10 18.91 13.82
N ILE A 262 -0.15 18.11 13.33
CA ILE A 262 1.25 18.08 13.76
C ILE A 262 2.16 18.18 12.54
N LYS A 263 3.37 18.73 12.73
CA LYS A 263 4.36 18.81 11.67
C LYS A 263 4.79 17.39 11.23
N ASP A 264 4.65 17.09 9.94
CA ASP A 264 5.25 15.91 9.32
C ASP A 264 6.72 16.19 9.01
N ASP A 265 7.61 15.74 9.90
CA ASP A 265 9.06 15.79 9.76
C ASP A 265 9.67 14.42 9.41
N TRP A 266 8.84 13.50 8.89
CA TRP A 266 9.31 12.17 8.51
C TRP A 266 10.23 12.22 7.29
N SER A 267 11.42 11.63 7.43
CA SER A 267 12.35 11.46 6.32
C SER A 267 13.29 10.26 6.55
N ILE A 268 13.80 9.69 5.46
CA ILE A 268 14.71 8.54 5.46
C ILE A 268 15.81 8.69 4.41
N VAL A 269 17.02 8.20 4.71
CA VAL A 269 18.11 8.08 3.74
C VAL A 269 17.95 6.83 2.89
N LEU A 270 18.07 6.98 1.58
CA LEU A 270 18.08 5.87 0.63
C LEU A 270 19.50 5.49 0.24
N ASP A 271 19.81 4.20 0.32
CA ASP A 271 20.97 3.62 -0.32
C ASP A 271 20.69 3.33 -1.81
N SER A 272 21.33 4.09 -2.68
CA SER A 272 21.23 3.97 -4.15
C SER A 272 22.39 3.15 -4.76
N THR A 273 23.22 2.49 -3.95
CA THR A 273 24.43 1.78 -4.41
C THR A 273 24.19 0.32 -4.80
N ASP A 274 23.09 -0.27 -4.32
CA ASP A 274 22.84 -1.73 -4.36
C ASP A 274 23.93 -2.59 -3.70
N ASP A 275 24.90 -1.99 -3.00
CA ASP A 275 25.99 -2.69 -2.33
C ASP A 275 25.71 -2.79 -0.83
N PHE A 276 25.73 -4.01 -0.29
CA PHE A 276 25.48 -4.27 1.13
C PHE A 276 26.50 -3.64 2.08
N GLU A 277 27.69 -3.32 1.57
CA GLU A 277 28.82 -2.78 2.34
C GLU A 277 29.13 -1.31 2.00
N SER A 278 28.25 -0.63 1.25
CA SER A 278 28.42 0.78 0.91
C SER A 278 28.50 1.65 2.16
N LYS A 279 29.19 2.80 2.08
CA LYS A 279 29.31 3.68 3.26
C LYS A 279 27.96 4.24 3.70
N ILE A 280 27.06 4.51 2.74
CA ILE A 280 25.73 5.06 3.01
C ILE A 280 24.79 4.02 3.62
N SER A 281 25.05 2.72 3.42
CA SER A 281 24.23 1.64 3.95
C SER A 281 24.05 1.76 5.47
N LYS A 282 25.08 2.20 6.21
CA LYS A 282 25.01 2.37 7.66
C LYS A 282 23.89 3.33 8.06
N VAL A 283 23.80 4.49 7.42
CA VAL A 283 22.78 5.51 7.70
C VAL A 283 21.38 5.00 7.30
N ALA A 284 21.27 4.33 6.15
CA ALA A 284 20.02 3.74 5.69
C ALA A 284 19.53 2.57 6.59
N ILE A 285 20.46 1.82 7.20
CA ILE A 285 20.16 0.79 8.22
C ILE A 285 19.67 1.47 9.50
N GLU A 286 20.35 2.51 9.98
CA GLU A 286 19.95 3.25 11.19
C GLU A 286 18.54 3.84 11.05
N ASP A 287 18.20 4.41 9.89
CA ASP A 287 16.85 4.89 9.59
C ASP A 287 15.82 3.74 9.59
N ALA A 288 16.15 2.60 8.98
CA ALA A 288 15.27 1.43 8.98
C ALA A 288 15.06 0.88 10.40
N ASP A 289 16.12 0.72 11.18
CA ASP A 289 16.05 0.24 12.56
C ASP A 289 15.19 1.16 13.44
N ARG A 290 15.33 2.49 13.30
CA ARG A 290 14.45 3.46 13.98
C ARG A 290 12.98 3.24 13.63
N MET A 291 12.66 3.08 12.35
CA MET A 291 11.28 2.86 11.90
C MET A 291 10.71 1.55 12.47
N TYR A 292 11.46 0.44 12.38
CA TYR A 292 10.99 -0.85 12.89
C TYR A 292 10.87 -0.88 14.41
N ASN A 293 11.81 -0.25 15.14
CA ASN A 293 11.73 -0.16 16.61
C ASN A 293 10.52 0.65 17.09
N SER A 294 10.06 1.63 16.30
CA SER A 294 8.89 2.47 16.62
C SER A 294 7.54 1.76 16.43
N ILE A 295 7.50 0.54 15.89
CA ILE A 295 6.25 -0.20 15.67
C ILE A 295 5.50 -0.44 16.99
N TYR A 296 6.21 -0.66 18.10
CA TYR A 296 5.55 -0.85 19.40
C TYR A 296 4.85 0.41 19.90
N ASP A 297 5.44 1.59 19.66
CA ASP A 297 4.82 2.87 20.02
C ASP A 297 3.54 3.11 19.23
N TYR A 298 3.56 2.78 17.94
CA TYR A 298 2.37 2.78 17.08
C TYR A 298 1.29 1.81 17.57
N ILE A 299 1.68 0.60 17.97
CA ILE A 299 0.75 -0.40 18.51
C ILE A 299 0.12 0.13 19.81
N LYS A 300 0.93 0.70 20.71
CA LYS A 300 0.46 1.30 21.97
C LYS A 300 -0.52 2.44 21.71
N ALA A 301 -0.17 3.38 20.83
CA ALA A 301 -1.03 4.49 20.44
C ALA A 301 -2.36 4.03 19.85
N THR A 302 -2.34 2.98 19.01
CA THR A 302 -3.55 2.37 18.45
C THR A 302 -4.45 1.76 19.53
N PHE A 303 -3.86 1.06 20.53
CA PHE A 303 -4.63 0.52 21.64
C PHE A 303 -5.22 1.61 22.54
N GLN A 304 -4.49 2.71 22.79
CA GLN A 304 -5.01 3.85 23.54
C GLN A 304 -6.26 4.43 22.87
N ILE A 305 -6.20 4.70 21.56
CA ILE A 305 -7.35 5.20 20.80
C ILE A 305 -8.50 4.20 20.82
N ASN A 306 -8.23 2.91 20.60
CA ASN A 306 -9.26 1.87 20.63
C ASN A 306 -9.95 1.75 21.99
N ALA A 307 -9.19 1.82 23.08
CA ALA A 307 -9.70 1.74 24.45
C ALA A 307 -10.63 2.91 24.76
N VAL A 308 -10.26 4.12 24.33
CA VAL A 308 -11.09 5.32 24.53
C VAL A 308 -12.34 5.29 23.67
N LEU A 309 -12.24 4.91 22.39
CA LEU A 309 -13.42 4.72 21.53
C LEU A 309 -14.40 3.73 22.18
N LYS A 310 -13.90 2.64 22.78
CA LYS A 310 -14.73 1.68 23.52
C LYS A 310 -15.39 2.30 24.75
N LYS A 311 -14.63 3.02 25.59
CA LYS A 311 -15.16 3.71 26.77
C LYS A 311 -16.30 4.68 26.41
N GLU A 312 -16.10 5.45 25.35
CA GLU A 312 -17.07 6.47 24.90
C GLU A 312 -18.20 5.87 24.03
N ASN A 313 -18.25 4.54 23.86
CA ASN A 313 -19.22 3.84 23.02
C ASN A 313 -19.28 4.37 21.57
N LEU A 314 -18.10 4.67 21.01
CA LEU A 314 -17.94 5.21 19.66
C LEU A 314 -17.52 4.09 18.69
N GLU A 315 -18.35 3.88 17.66
CA GLU A 315 -18.07 2.87 16.64
C GLU A 315 -16.90 3.28 15.73
N LYS A 316 -16.17 2.29 15.20
CA LYS A 316 -15.02 2.53 14.31
C LYS A 316 -15.42 2.84 12.87
N ASN A 317 -16.60 3.42 12.61
CA ASN A 317 -17.15 3.60 11.26
C ASN A 317 -17.18 5.05 10.77
N ASN A 318 -16.87 6.03 11.63
CA ASN A 318 -16.92 7.45 11.30
C ASN A 318 -15.71 8.20 11.87
N SER A 319 -14.92 8.86 11.01
CA SER A 319 -13.69 9.54 11.43
C SER A 319 -13.92 10.68 12.43
N LYS A 320 -15.13 11.22 12.54
CA LYS A 320 -15.47 12.23 13.57
C LYS A 320 -15.29 11.73 15.01
N HIS A 321 -15.31 10.41 15.21
CA HIS A 321 -15.11 9.81 16.53
C HIS A 321 -13.66 9.90 17.01
N LEU A 322 -12.69 10.10 16.11
CA LEU A 322 -11.28 10.19 16.48
C LEU A 322 -10.95 11.47 17.25
N ASP A 323 -11.55 12.61 16.88
CA ASP A 323 -11.31 13.88 17.57
C ASP A 323 -11.70 13.78 19.05
N ARG A 324 -12.86 13.16 19.32
CA ARG A 324 -13.33 12.87 20.68
C ARG A 324 -12.37 11.93 21.42
N ALA A 325 -11.86 10.89 20.75
CA ALA A 325 -10.92 9.97 21.38
C ALA A 325 -9.61 10.65 21.78
N LEU A 326 -9.06 11.52 20.93
CA LEU A 326 -7.86 12.30 21.24
C LEU A 326 -8.10 13.32 22.35
N GLU A 327 -9.25 14.00 22.35
CA GLU A 327 -9.63 14.93 23.41
C GLU A 327 -9.65 14.24 24.79
N VAL A 328 -10.28 13.07 24.88
CA VAL A 328 -10.36 12.29 26.12
C VAL A 328 -9.00 11.75 26.54
N LEU A 329 -8.14 11.34 25.60
CA LEU A 329 -6.76 10.92 25.91
C LEU A 329 -5.93 12.09 26.47
N LYS A 330 -6.12 13.30 25.94
CA LYS A 330 -5.39 14.50 26.36
C LYS A 330 -5.90 15.05 27.70
N ASN A 331 -7.22 15.06 27.88
CA ASN A 331 -7.93 15.61 29.02
C ASN A 331 -8.90 14.57 29.59
N PRO A 332 -8.40 13.54 30.28
CA PRO A 332 -9.25 12.46 30.78
C PRO A 332 -10.24 12.99 31.84
N PRO A 333 -11.53 12.62 31.76
CA PRO A 333 -12.50 12.98 32.79
C PRO A 333 -12.17 12.29 34.13
N ASN A 334 -12.72 12.81 35.23
CA ASN A 334 -12.42 12.31 36.59
C ASN A 334 -12.74 10.82 36.79
N ASP A 335 -13.73 10.29 36.08
CA ASP A 335 -14.15 8.89 36.14
C ASP A 335 -13.43 7.99 35.12
N PHE A 336 -12.47 8.54 34.36
CA PHE A 336 -11.78 7.83 33.29
C PHE A 336 -11.10 6.56 33.79
N ASP A 337 -10.31 6.67 34.86
CA ASP A 337 -9.55 5.54 35.39
C ASP A 337 -10.44 4.50 36.10
N LEU A 338 -11.60 4.92 36.63
CA LEU A 338 -12.56 4.03 37.28
C LEU A 338 -13.11 2.99 36.30
N TYR A 339 -13.38 3.38 35.05
CA TYR A 339 -13.80 2.45 34.01
C TYR A 339 -12.75 1.35 33.78
N PHE A 340 -11.48 1.73 33.67
CA PHE A 340 -10.39 0.77 33.46
C PHE A 340 -10.07 -0.05 34.71
N GLN A 341 -10.32 0.49 35.91
CA GLN A 341 -10.26 -0.27 37.15
C GLN A 341 -11.29 -1.41 37.16
N VAL A 342 -12.52 -1.16 36.74
CA VAL A 342 -13.56 -2.21 36.62
C VAL A 342 -13.13 -3.28 35.61
N LEU A 343 -12.61 -2.88 34.45
CA LEU A 343 -12.09 -3.84 33.45
C LEU A 343 -10.93 -4.66 34.01
N TRP A 344 -10.00 -4.03 34.71
CA TRP A 344 -8.86 -4.69 35.34
C TRP A 344 -9.29 -5.72 36.38
N ASN A 345 -10.22 -5.36 37.25
CA ASN A 345 -10.78 -6.26 38.27
C ASN A 345 -11.50 -7.46 37.62
N ASN A 346 -12.22 -7.22 36.52
CA ASN A 346 -12.86 -8.29 35.76
C ASN A 346 -11.80 -9.27 35.19
N ILE A 347 -10.71 -8.76 34.61
CA ILE A 347 -9.61 -9.61 34.13
C ILE A 347 -9.02 -10.43 35.28
N GLN A 348 -8.72 -9.79 36.41
CA GLN A 348 -8.20 -10.47 37.60
C GLN A 348 -9.16 -11.56 38.13
N SER A 349 -10.47 -11.32 38.07
CA SER A 349 -11.48 -12.29 38.52
C SER A 349 -11.59 -13.54 37.63
N THR A 350 -11.09 -13.48 36.40
CA THR A 350 -11.05 -14.64 35.48
C THR A 350 -9.82 -15.53 35.67
N LEU A 351 -8.89 -15.15 36.55
CA LEU A 351 -7.69 -15.92 36.88
C LEU A 351 -7.95 -16.75 38.15
N ASP A 352 -7.81 -18.08 38.01
CA ASP A 352 -8.22 -19.04 39.04
C ASP A 352 -7.17 -19.22 40.15
N ASP A 353 -5.88 -18.97 39.88
CA ASP A 353 -4.79 -19.11 40.85
C ASP A 353 -4.08 -17.77 41.16
N ASP A 354 -3.38 -17.72 42.30
CA ASP A 354 -2.69 -16.52 42.76
C ASP A 354 -1.37 -16.27 41.98
N GLU A 355 -0.77 -17.32 41.41
CA GLU A 355 0.42 -17.22 40.56
C GLU A 355 0.13 -16.42 39.27
N ASP A 356 -0.99 -16.68 38.60
CA ASP A 356 -1.40 -15.94 37.40
C ASP A 356 -1.71 -14.47 37.71
N LYS A 357 -2.28 -14.18 38.90
CA LYS A 357 -2.54 -12.81 39.36
C LYS A 357 -1.23 -12.07 39.67
N GLU A 358 -0.28 -12.73 40.32
CA GLU A 358 1.07 -12.17 40.53
C GLU A 358 1.78 -11.91 39.21
N LEU A 359 1.70 -12.84 38.26
CA LEU A 359 2.26 -12.67 36.93
C LEU A 359 1.62 -11.46 36.23
N LEU A 360 0.29 -11.34 36.21
CA LEU A 360 -0.43 -10.19 35.65
C LEU A 360 0.05 -8.86 36.27
N ASN A 361 0.13 -8.79 37.60
CA ASN A 361 0.58 -7.59 38.30
C ASN A 361 2.05 -7.28 38.00
N SER A 362 2.90 -8.31 37.88
CA SER A 362 4.32 -8.14 37.51
C SER A 362 4.49 -7.56 36.10
N MET A 363 3.57 -7.87 35.18
CA MET A 363 3.60 -7.35 33.81
C MET A 363 3.41 -5.83 33.77
N VAL A 364 2.67 -5.25 34.71
CA VAL A 364 2.30 -3.83 34.71
C VAL A 364 2.83 -3.06 35.92
N LYS A 365 3.83 -3.63 36.60
CA LYS A 365 4.33 -3.15 37.90
C LYS A 365 4.83 -1.70 37.93
N TYR A 366 5.17 -1.13 36.76
CA TYR A 366 5.66 0.24 36.64
C TYR A 366 4.55 1.23 36.26
N GLU A 367 3.36 0.74 35.92
CA GLU A 367 2.23 1.59 35.52
C GLU A 367 1.42 2.01 36.76
N THR A 368 1.02 3.27 36.80
CA THR A 368 0.34 3.87 37.95
C THR A 368 -1.18 3.83 37.80
N THR A 369 -1.70 4.30 36.68
CA THR A 369 -3.14 4.33 36.37
C THR A 369 -3.64 2.96 35.91
N TYR A 370 -4.93 2.67 36.13
CA TYR A 370 -5.53 1.45 35.59
C TYR A 370 -5.64 1.48 34.07
N PHE A 371 -5.79 2.66 33.47
CA PHE A 371 -5.69 2.82 32.02
C PHE A 371 -4.34 2.35 31.49
N ASP A 372 -3.23 2.84 32.04
CA ASP A 372 -1.89 2.49 31.57
C ASP A 372 -1.60 1.00 31.79
N LYS A 373 -2.00 0.44 32.94
CA LYS A 373 -1.95 -1.01 33.21
C LYS A 373 -2.69 -1.80 32.15
N TYR A 374 -3.91 -1.38 31.79
CA TYR A 374 -4.71 -2.04 30.78
C TYR A 374 -4.05 -1.99 29.39
N ILE A 375 -3.53 -0.83 28.98
CA ILE A 375 -2.82 -0.68 27.71
C ILE A 375 -1.54 -1.52 27.67
N GLU A 376 -0.73 -1.48 28.73
CA GLU A 376 0.51 -2.25 28.82
C GLU A 376 0.24 -3.76 28.75
N LEU A 377 -0.84 -4.23 29.39
CA LEU A 377 -1.30 -5.61 29.26
C LEU A 377 -1.62 -5.96 27.79
N LEU A 378 -2.40 -5.11 27.09
CA LEU A 378 -2.74 -5.34 25.68
C LEU A 378 -1.49 -5.38 24.80
N VAL A 379 -0.53 -4.47 25.01
CA VAL A 379 0.74 -4.43 24.29
C VAL A 379 1.57 -5.68 24.56
N LYS A 380 1.68 -6.15 25.81
CA LYS A 380 2.42 -7.40 26.12
C LYS A 380 1.77 -8.64 25.50
N MET A 381 0.44 -8.70 25.50
CA MET A 381 -0.31 -9.86 25.01
C MET A 381 -0.43 -9.92 23.48
N ARG A 382 -0.57 -8.76 22.82
CA ARG A 382 -0.85 -8.68 21.37
C ARG A 382 0.26 -8.02 20.57
N GLY A 383 1.10 -7.21 21.20
CA GLY A 383 2.21 -6.51 20.56
C GLY A 383 3.15 -7.42 19.78
N PRO A 384 3.61 -8.57 20.32
CA PRO A 384 4.48 -9.47 19.55
C PRO A 384 3.84 -10.01 18.27
N TYR A 385 2.55 -10.34 18.32
CA TYR A 385 1.78 -10.74 17.13
C TYR A 385 1.70 -9.58 16.14
N GLN A 386 1.26 -8.40 16.59
CA GLN A 386 1.11 -7.24 15.73
C GLN A 386 2.45 -6.84 15.12
N TYR A 387 3.52 -6.76 15.90
CA TYR A 387 4.87 -6.45 15.43
C TYR A 387 5.31 -7.38 14.29
N LYS A 388 5.23 -8.70 14.50
CA LYS A 388 5.60 -9.70 13.48
C LYS A 388 4.86 -9.46 12.17
N TYR A 389 3.56 -9.21 12.25
CA TYR A 389 2.72 -9.05 11.08
C TYR A 389 2.85 -7.67 10.41
N HIS A 390 3.13 -6.60 11.17
CA HIS A 390 3.44 -5.28 10.62
C HIS A 390 4.79 -5.30 9.89
N VAL A 391 5.80 -6.00 10.44
CA VAL A 391 7.08 -6.21 9.73
C VAL A 391 6.84 -6.89 8.37
N GLN A 392 6.04 -7.97 8.35
CA GLN A 392 5.69 -8.65 7.10
C GLN A 392 4.89 -7.75 6.14
N PHE A 393 3.94 -6.99 6.67
CA PHE A 393 3.11 -6.10 5.87
C PHE A 393 3.92 -4.97 5.21
N ILE A 394 4.81 -4.32 5.98
CA ILE A 394 5.73 -3.30 5.47
C ILE A 394 6.69 -3.91 4.45
N ASP A 395 7.25 -5.09 4.70
CA ASP A 395 8.10 -5.78 3.74
C ASP A 395 7.37 -6.01 2.39
N ASN A 396 6.09 -6.37 2.43
CA ASN A 396 5.28 -6.57 1.23
C ASN A 396 4.96 -5.24 0.51
N LEU A 397 4.54 -4.20 1.24
CA LEU A 397 4.21 -2.89 0.65
C LEU A 397 5.44 -2.17 0.10
N SER A 398 6.57 -2.24 0.80
CA SER A 398 7.85 -1.72 0.34
C SER A 398 8.50 -2.57 -0.75
N GLN A 399 7.84 -3.66 -1.17
CA GLN A 399 8.33 -4.64 -2.15
C GLN A 399 9.77 -5.05 -1.87
N LYS A 400 10.03 -5.56 -0.65
CA LYS A 400 11.38 -5.88 -0.18
C LYS A 400 12.15 -6.75 -1.16
N ASN A 401 13.41 -6.38 -1.44
CA ASN A 401 14.30 -7.09 -2.38
C ASN A 401 13.73 -7.17 -3.82
N ASN A 402 12.98 -6.15 -4.25
CA ASN A 402 12.43 -6.03 -5.60
C ASN A 402 12.78 -4.68 -6.22
N GLU A 403 12.94 -4.64 -7.54
CA GLU A 403 13.22 -3.41 -8.30
C GLU A 403 12.13 -2.33 -8.18
N ARG A 404 10.90 -2.70 -7.80
CA ARG A 404 9.79 -1.76 -7.55
C ARG A 404 9.74 -1.29 -6.10
N GLY A 405 10.65 -1.76 -5.26
CA GLY A 405 10.65 -1.53 -3.83
C GLY A 405 11.66 -0.50 -3.35
N PHE A 406 11.61 -0.23 -2.05
CA PHE A 406 12.54 0.68 -1.37
C PHE A 406 13.04 0.14 -0.03
N ILE A 407 12.92 -1.18 0.20
CA ILE A 407 13.59 -1.88 1.30
C ILE A 407 14.40 -3.04 0.72
N ALA A 408 15.63 -3.20 1.20
CA ALA A 408 16.44 -4.39 0.94
C ALA A 408 16.90 -5.02 2.24
N GLN A 409 17.16 -6.32 2.19
CA GLN A 409 17.74 -7.09 3.29
C GLN A 409 18.56 -8.24 2.71
N GLY A 410 19.82 -8.35 3.12
CA GLY A 410 20.67 -9.46 2.73
C GLY A 410 20.32 -10.75 3.49
N ARG A 411 20.95 -11.86 3.07
CA ARG A 411 20.73 -13.17 3.72
C ARG A 411 21.44 -13.32 5.07
N SER A 412 22.50 -12.54 5.28
CA SER A 412 23.32 -12.56 6.50
C SER A 412 22.78 -11.58 7.54
N LYS A 413 22.98 -11.89 8.82
CA LYS A 413 22.73 -10.95 9.93
C LYS A 413 23.53 -9.65 9.81
N LYS A 414 24.65 -9.67 9.06
CA LYS A 414 25.48 -8.49 8.78
C LYS A 414 24.81 -7.46 7.87
N HIS A 415 23.80 -7.87 7.11
CA HIS A 415 23.09 -7.00 6.17
C HIS A 415 21.61 -6.91 6.58
N PRO A 416 21.31 -6.19 7.67
CA PRO A 416 19.93 -6.00 8.14
C PRO A 416 19.12 -5.21 7.12
N ARG A 417 17.86 -4.91 7.47
CA ARG A 417 17.01 -4.12 6.59
C ARG A 417 17.58 -2.72 6.43
N ARG A 418 17.52 -2.19 5.22
CA ARG A 418 17.84 -0.81 4.91
C ARG A 418 16.91 -0.27 3.85
N PHE A 419 16.77 1.04 3.83
CA PHE A 419 16.06 1.70 2.74
C PHE A 419 16.96 1.79 1.50
N VAL A 420 16.38 1.48 0.35
CA VAL A 420 17.06 1.48 -0.96
C VAL A 420 16.18 2.17 -1.98
N LEU A 421 16.70 2.39 -3.19
CA LEU A 421 15.90 2.87 -4.31
C LEU A 421 15.93 1.87 -5.46
N GLY A 422 14.89 1.05 -5.58
CA GLY A 422 14.77 0.08 -6.68
C GLY A 422 14.66 0.77 -8.05
N THR A 423 15.16 0.12 -9.09
CA THR A 423 15.31 0.72 -10.43
C THR A 423 13.97 1.06 -11.07
N ARG A 424 12.95 0.21 -10.88
CA ARG A 424 11.59 0.44 -11.40
C ARG A 424 10.80 1.45 -10.59
N LEU A 425 11.06 1.53 -9.28
CA LEU A 425 10.52 2.61 -8.45
C LEU A 425 11.11 3.95 -8.90
N LEU A 426 12.44 4.04 -9.06
CA LEU A 426 13.11 5.24 -9.57
C LEU A 426 12.54 5.67 -10.92
N GLU A 427 12.38 4.73 -11.85
CA GLU A 427 11.76 5.00 -13.15
C GLU A 427 10.38 5.66 -13.01
N ALA A 428 9.50 5.12 -12.16
CA ALA A 428 8.17 5.68 -11.93
C ALA A 428 8.24 7.09 -11.29
N LEU A 429 9.10 7.28 -10.29
CA LEU A 429 9.27 8.58 -9.62
C LEU A 429 9.81 9.64 -10.58
N VAL A 430 10.80 9.31 -11.43
CA VAL A 430 11.35 10.24 -12.41
C VAL A 430 10.28 10.66 -13.41
N GLN A 431 9.48 9.71 -13.94
CA GLN A 431 8.38 10.02 -14.87
C GLN A 431 7.34 10.99 -14.29
N ILE A 432 7.15 10.94 -12.97
CA ILE A 432 6.27 11.85 -12.23
C ILE A 432 6.95 13.21 -12.02
N GLN A 433 8.24 13.22 -11.66
CA GLN A 433 8.98 14.45 -11.33
C GLN A 433 9.28 15.35 -12.53
N VAL A 434 9.43 14.76 -13.73
CA VAL A 434 9.65 15.52 -14.98
C VAL A 434 8.41 16.25 -15.48
N LEU A 435 7.23 15.95 -14.92
CA LEU A 435 5.99 16.66 -15.23
C LEU A 435 5.90 17.95 -14.42
N HIS A 436 5.67 19.07 -15.10
CA HIS A 436 5.44 20.37 -14.50
C HIS A 436 4.01 20.81 -14.80
N ARG A 437 3.33 21.29 -13.76
CA ARG A 437 1.98 21.82 -13.92
C ARG A 437 2.03 23.15 -14.64
N GLU A 438 1.20 23.29 -15.66
CA GLU A 438 0.98 24.55 -16.39
C GLU A 438 -0.53 24.75 -16.56
N GLY A 439 -1.10 25.67 -15.77
CA GLY A 439 -2.55 25.79 -15.61
C GLY A 439 -3.19 24.49 -15.11
N ASP A 440 -4.11 23.95 -15.92
CA ASP A 440 -4.80 22.68 -15.64
C ASP A 440 -4.12 21.45 -16.27
N GLY A 441 -3.09 21.67 -17.10
CA GLY A 441 -2.34 20.64 -17.82
C GLY A 441 -0.96 20.35 -17.21
N PHE A 442 -0.22 19.48 -17.90
CA PHE A 442 1.16 19.17 -17.59
C PHE A 442 2.03 19.24 -18.84
N ILE A 443 3.20 19.85 -18.70
CA ILE A 443 4.26 19.82 -19.69
C ILE A 443 5.46 19.07 -19.12
N THR A 444 6.26 18.46 -19.98
CA THR A 444 7.49 17.82 -19.53
C THR A 444 8.68 18.78 -19.55
N LYS A 445 9.49 18.77 -18.49
CA LYS A 445 10.74 19.53 -18.41
C LYS A 445 11.90 18.64 -17.99
N SER A 446 13.08 18.93 -18.53
CA SER A 446 14.32 18.33 -18.05
C SER A 446 14.67 18.85 -16.67
N LEU A 447 15.34 18.01 -15.88
CA LEU A 447 15.79 18.35 -14.52
C LEU A 447 17.30 18.17 -14.39
N SER A 448 17.93 18.95 -13.52
CA SER A 448 19.26 18.62 -13.00
C SER A 448 19.19 17.48 -11.98
N ILE A 449 20.33 16.88 -11.62
CA ILE A 449 20.40 15.86 -10.58
C ILE A 449 19.95 16.44 -9.23
N GLU A 450 20.42 17.65 -8.91
CA GLU A 450 20.09 18.37 -7.68
C GLU A 450 18.60 18.67 -7.60
N GLU A 451 17.99 19.16 -8.69
CA GLU A 451 16.55 19.41 -8.76
C GLU A 451 15.73 18.13 -8.54
N LEU A 452 16.15 17.00 -9.14
CA LEU A 452 15.47 15.73 -8.94
C LEU A 452 15.62 15.22 -7.50
N THR A 453 16.83 15.29 -6.94
CA THR A 453 17.08 14.85 -5.55
C THR A 453 16.26 15.69 -4.57
N GLU A 454 16.21 17.01 -4.73
CA GLU A 454 15.42 17.87 -3.84
C GLU A 454 13.92 17.59 -4.00
N LYS A 455 13.41 17.46 -5.23
CA LYS A 455 12.01 17.11 -5.47
C LYS A 455 11.62 15.76 -4.83
N ILE A 456 12.47 14.74 -4.93
CA ILE A 456 12.22 13.43 -4.32
C ILE A 456 12.17 13.55 -2.78
N LYS A 457 13.06 14.35 -2.21
CA LYS A 457 13.08 14.64 -0.77
C LYS A 457 11.83 15.42 -0.32
N GLU A 458 11.57 16.58 -0.90
CA GLU A 458 10.44 17.44 -0.52
C GLU A 458 9.11 16.72 -0.66
N ARG A 459 8.96 15.94 -1.74
CA ARG A 459 7.70 15.28 -2.07
C ARG A 459 7.47 14.02 -1.24
N TYR A 460 8.50 13.23 -0.95
CA TYR A 460 8.33 11.90 -0.35
C TYR A 460 9.08 11.70 0.98
N GLY A 461 9.89 12.65 1.43
CA GLY A 461 10.78 12.49 2.58
C GLY A 461 12.00 11.61 2.29
N LEU A 462 12.35 11.40 1.02
CA LEU A 462 13.39 10.48 0.59
C LEU A 462 14.71 11.20 0.32
N ILE A 463 15.71 10.98 1.18
CA ILE A 463 17.01 11.66 1.13
C ILE A 463 18.01 10.82 0.35
N ILE A 464 18.49 11.36 -0.79
CA ILE A 464 19.61 10.78 -1.55
C ILE A 464 20.91 11.50 -1.21
N ASN A 465 20.87 12.83 -1.13
CA ASN A 465 21.96 13.67 -0.64
C ASN A 465 21.51 14.39 0.64
N GLY A 466 22.12 14.05 1.77
CA GLY A 466 21.72 14.58 3.07
C GLY A 466 22.57 15.73 3.60
N LEU A 467 23.53 16.24 2.82
CA LEU A 467 24.49 17.25 3.30
C LEU A 467 23.83 18.57 3.73
N SER A 468 22.63 18.86 3.23
CA SER A 468 21.82 20.02 3.62
C SER A 468 20.86 19.74 4.78
N GLU A 469 20.78 18.52 5.28
CA GLU A 469 19.84 18.16 6.33
C GLU A 469 20.38 18.59 7.70
N PRO A 470 19.56 19.20 8.57
CA PRO A 470 20.00 19.63 9.90
C PRO A 470 20.63 18.52 10.74
N ARG A 471 20.15 17.27 10.58
CA ARG A 471 20.68 16.10 11.30
C ARG A 471 22.09 15.69 10.87
N PHE A 472 22.64 16.29 9.81
CA PHE A 472 23.97 16.03 9.27
C PHE A 472 24.83 17.31 9.15
N GLU A 473 24.46 18.40 9.84
CA GLU A 473 25.21 19.67 9.82
C GLU A 473 26.65 19.51 10.33
N ASP A 474 26.83 18.74 11.40
CA ASP A 474 28.15 18.43 12.01
C ASP A 474 28.68 17.04 11.59
N ALA A 475 28.30 16.56 10.40
CA ALA A 475 28.65 15.22 9.95
C ALA A 475 30.17 15.04 9.74
N ASP A 476 30.69 13.85 10.06
CA ASP A 476 32.10 13.53 9.87
C ASP A 476 32.47 13.35 8.38
N LEU A 477 33.78 13.35 8.08
CA LEU A 477 34.28 13.15 6.72
C LEU A 477 33.74 11.86 6.08
N ASN A 478 33.53 10.79 6.86
CA ASN A 478 33.01 9.53 6.35
C ASN A 478 31.57 9.68 5.84
N THR A 479 30.73 10.38 6.58
CA THR A 479 29.34 10.68 6.21
C THR A 479 29.28 11.56 4.96
N HIS A 480 30.18 12.55 4.85
CA HIS A 480 30.31 13.35 3.63
C HIS A 480 30.68 12.50 2.41
N LEU A 481 31.66 11.61 2.56
CA LEU A 481 32.05 10.68 1.49
C LEU A 481 30.94 9.68 1.16
N ALA A 482 30.15 9.25 2.14
CA ALA A 482 29.02 8.35 1.94
C ALA A 482 27.91 8.98 1.08
N PHE A 483 27.53 10.24 1.35
CA PHE A 483 26.55 10.94 0.51
C PHE A 483 27.07 11.19 -0.91
N LYS A 484 28.36 11.53 -1.05
CA LYS A 484 28.98 11.69 -2.37
C LYS A 484 28.93 10.39 -3.18
N GLU A 485 29.31 9.27 -2.58
CA GLU A 485 29.22 7.94 -3.19
C GLU A 485 27.78 7.60 -3.59
N ASN A 486 26.82 7.87 -2.69
CA ASN A 486 25.41 7.61 -2.94
C ASN A 486 24.85 8.39 -4.14
N VAL A 487 25.22 9.67 -4.27
CA VAL A 487 24.82 10.51 -5.41
C VAL A 487 25.41 9.99 -6.72
N GLU A 488 26.67 9.54 -6.72
CA GLU A 488 27.27 8.94 -7.93
C GLU A 488 26.58 7.63 -8.34
N ALA A 489 26.23 6.79 -7.37
CA ALA A 489 25.45 5.58 -7.65
C ALA A 489 24.03 5.91 -8.15
N PHE A 490 23.38 6.92 -7.58
CA PHE A 490 22.09 7.42 -8.06
C PHE A 490 22.17 7.88 -9.53
N LYS A 491 23.21 8.64 -9.91
CA LYS A 491 23.46 9.01 -11.31
C LYS A 491 23.65 7.78 -12.20
N GLN A 492 24.39 6.78 -11.75
CA GLN A 492 24.56 5.52 -12.49
C GLN A 492 23.22 4.79 -12.71
N LYS A 493 22.36 4.70 -11.69
CA LYS A 493 21.02 4.13 -11.86
C LYS A 493 20.18 4.89 -12.89
N LEU A 494 20.19 6.22 -12.85
CA LEU A 494 19.50 7.05 -13.84
C LEU A 494 20.02 6.81 -15.28
N ARG A 495 21.32 6.54 -15.45
CA ARG A 495 21.89 6.12 -16.75
C ARG A 495 21.34 4.77 -17.19
N GLN A 496 21.29 3.79 -16.29
CA GLN A 496 20.80 2.43 -16.60
C GLN A 496 19.34 2.43 -17.08
N ILE A 497 18.49 3.31 -16.52
CA ILE A 497 17.10 3.45 -16.96
C ILE A 497 16.90 4.40 -18.15
N GLY A 498 17.99 4.95 -18.69
CA GLY A 498 17.99 5.78 -19.89
C GLY A 498 17.42 7.19 -19.70
N PHE A 499 17.38 7.70 -18.47
CA PHE A 499 16.89 9.07 -18.18
C PHE A 499 18.02 10.10 -18.14
N TYR A 500 19.27 9.67 -17.97
CA TYR A 500 20.42 10.55 -17.83
C TYR A 500 21.52 10.18 -18.83
N ASN A 501 21.97 11.16 -19.63
CA ASN A 501 23.04 11.00 -20.61
C ASN A 501 24.20 11.94 -20.27
N ASP A 502 25.41 11.39 -20.22
CA ASP A 502 26.64 12.09 -19.82
C ASP A 502 27.60 12.16 -21.02
N LEU A 503 27.13 12.74 -22.13
CA LEU A 503 27.90 12.80 -23.38
C LEU A 503 28.97 13.91 -23.37
N SER A 504 29.16 14.63 -22.25
CA SER A 504 30.11 15.75 -22.15
C SER A 504 30.41 16.11 -20.69
N ASP A 505 31.68 16.46 -20.40
CA ASP A 505 32.14 17.00 -19.11
C ASP A 505 31.50 18.35 -18.72
N ALA A 506 30.72 18.97 -19.62
CA ALA A 506 30.01 20.21 -19.33
C ALA A 506 28.76 19.95 -18.48
N TYR A 507 28.75 20.46 -17.25
CA TYR A 507 27.63 20.41 -16.29
C TYR A 507 26.26 20.79 -16.90
N ILE A 508 26.23 21.68 -17.89
CA ILE A 508 25.00 22.13 -18.58
C ILE A 508 24.34 21.01 -19.41
N LEU A 509 25.11 20.01 -19.86
CA LEU A 509 24.63 18.91 -20.71
C LEU A 509 24.15 17.69 -19.90
N GLN A 510 24.45 17.65 -18.60
CA GLN A 510 24.07 16.61 -17.65
C GLN A 510 22.62 16.78 -17.16
N LYS A 511 21.65 16.43 -18.01
CA LYS A 511 20.22 16.60 -17.70
C LYS A 511 19.46 15.28 -17.71
N ILE A 512 18.52 15.16 -16.77
CA ILE A 512 17.49 14.14 -16.79
C ILE A 512 16.46 14.53 -17.84
N ARG A 513 16.26 13.66 -18.84
CA ARG A 513 15.34 13.92 -19.95
C ARG A 513 14.04 13.13 -19.77
N PRO A 514 12.87 13.75 -19.97
CA PRO A 514 11.61 13.03 -20.03
C PRO A 514 11.66 11.96 -21.12
N ARG A 515 11.13 10.77 -20.85
CA ARG A 515 11.07 9.69 -21.85
C ARG A 515 10.01 9.96 -22.92
N TYR A 516 8.92 10.61 -22.51
CA TYR A 516 7.81 10.99 -23.37
C TYR A 516 7.67 12.50 -23.30
N GLU A 517 7.79 13.20 -24.42
CA GLU A 517 7.67 14.65 -24.44
C GLU A 517 6.20 15.06 -24.55
N LEU A 518 5.72 15.79 -23.56
CA LEU A 518 4.41 16.42 -23.58
C LEU A 518 4.60 17.92 -23.75
N LYS A 519 3.93 18.48 -24.75
CA LYS A 519 3.99 19.89 -25.13
C LYS A 519 2.90 20.70 -24.49
#